data_AF-A0A7C7V0L1-F1
#
_entry.id   AF-A0A7C7V0L1-F1
#
_cell.length_a   1.000
_cell.length_b   1.000
_cell.length_c   1.000
_cell.angle_alpha   90.00
_cell.angle_beta   90.00
_cell.angle_gamma   90.00
#
_symmetry.space_group_name_H-M   'P 1'
#
loop_
_entity.id
_entity.type
_entity.pdbx_description
1 polymer ?
#
loop_
_entity_poly.entity_id
_entity_poly.type
_entity_poly.pdbx_seq_one_letter_code
_entity_poly.pdbx_strand_id
1 'polypeptide(L)' 'PIAGAEAVVGNDQKIHFPCPQCGARYRVSVDSAGKTARCKRCQALMPIPGGPPQR' A
#
# COMPACT_ATOMS: atom_id res chain seq x y z
N PRO A 1 -13.66 -33.99 6.36
CA PRO A 1 -14.06 -32.77 5.61
C PRO A 1 -13.28 -31.59 6.17
N ILE A 2 -12.39 -30.99 5.36
CA ILE A 2 -11.54 -29.87 5.79
C ILE A 2 -12.40 -28.62 6.03
N ALA A 3 -12.37 -28.07 7.25
CA ALA A 3 -13.02 -26.81 7.56
C ALA A 3 -12.18 -25.67 6.98
N GLY A 4 -12.71 -25.09 5.89
CA GLY A 4 -12.13 -23.96 5.19
C GLY A 4 -12.03 -22.72 6.08
N ALA A 5 -10.90 -22.05 5.97
CA ALA A 5 -10.66 -20.72 6.50
C ALA A 5 -11.56 -19.71 5.77
N GLU A 6 -12.50 -19.09 6.49
CA GLU A 6 -13.35 -18.05 5.90
C GLU A 6 -13.44 -16.81 6.77
N ALA A 7 -13.23 -15.68 6.08
CA ALA A 7 -13.84 -14.38 6.32
C ALA A 7 -13.33 -13.65 7.59
N VAL A 8 -12.73 -12.45 7.52
CA VAL A 8 -12.95 -11.31 6.63
C VAL A 8 -11.72 -10.41 6.74
N VAL A 9 -11.20 -9.88 5.64
CA VAL A 9 -10.27 -8.75 5.72
C VAL A 9 -10.99 -7.53 5.18
N GLY A 10 -11.23 -6.61 6.11
CA GLY A 10 -12.09 -5.45 5.93
C GLY A 10 -11.66 -4.54 4.79
N ASN A 11 -12.66 -3.80 4.33
CA ASN A 11 -12.54 -2.73 3.36
C ASN A 11 -11.76 -1.54 3.95
N ASP A 12 -10.45 -1.70 4.15
CA ASP A 12 -9.49 -0.61 4.36
C ASP A 12 -8.48 -0.60 3.22
N GLN A 13 -8.90 -0.05 2.08
CA GLN A 13 -8.10 0.09 0.85
C GLN A 13 -6.90 1.02 1.07
N LYS A 14 -5.88 0.51 1.74
CA LYS A 14 -4.59 1.14 1.97
C LYS A 14 -3.55 0.40 1.15
N ILE A 15 -2.81 1.15 0.35
CA ILE A 15 -1.66 0.66 -0.39
C ILE A 15 -0.49 0.62 0.58
N HIS A 16 0.01 -0.59 0.81
CA HIS A 16 1.22 -0.82 1.59
C HIS A 16 2.38 -0.96 0.62
N PHE A 17 3.30 -0.01 0.63
CA PHE A 17 4.48 -0.05 -0.22
C PHE A 17 5.73 0.41 0.54
N PRO A 18 6.89 -0.22 0.28
CA PRO A 18 8.16 0.25 0.81
C PRO A 18 8.67 1.43 -0.01
N CYS A 19 9.38 2.35 0.66
CA CYS A 19 10.12 3.41 -0.01
C CYS A 19 11.23 2.79 -0.88
N PRO A 20 11.30 3.10 -2.19
CA PRO A 20 12.35 2.57 -3.07
C PRO A 20 13.75 3.09 -2.74
N GLN A 21 13.86 4.20 -1.98
CA GLN A 21 15.13 4.83 -1.62
C GLN A 21 15.69 4.38 -0.27
N CYS A 22 14.84 4.15 0.74
CA CYS A 22 15.29 3.81 2.08
C CYS A 22 14.64 2.55 2.68
N GLY A 23 13.68 1.93 1.99
CA GLY A 23 12.98 0.73 2.47
C GLY A 23 11.91 0.98 3.55
N ALA A 24 11.65 2.24 3.91
CA ALA A 24 10.62 2.58 4.90
C ALA A 24 9.22 2.15 4.45
N ARG A 25 8.48 1.44 5.31
CA ARG A 25 7.11 0.97 5.02
C ARG A 25 6.11 2.11 5.14
N TYR A 26 5.42 2.42 4.04
CA TYR A 26 4.35 3.40 4.00
C TYR A 26 3.00 2.72 3.81
N ARG A 27 1.99 3.31 4.44
CA ARG A 27 0.58 2.94 4.30
C ARG A 27 -0.17 4.19 3.89
N VAL A 28 -0.62 4.23 2.65
CA VAL A 28 -1.37 5.37 2.09
C VAL A 28 -2.72 4.88 1.60
N SER A 29 -3.71 5.75 1.57
CA SER A 29 -5.02 5.42 0.99
C SER A 29 -4.91 5.23 -0.52
N VAL A 30 -5.75 4.36 -1.08
CA VAL A 30 -5.89 4.21 -2.54
C VAL A 30 -6.26 5.52 -3.25
N ASP A 31 -6.87 6.47 -2.55
CA ASP A 31 -7.16 7.82 -3.07
C ASP A 31 -5.89 8.60 -3.50
N SER A 32 -4.76 8.25 -2.89
CA SER A 32 -3.45 8.80 -3.24
C SER A 32 -2.71 7.97 -4.30
N ALA A 33 -3.32 6.89 -4.81
CA ALA A 33 -2.76 6.07 -5.87
C ALA A 33 -2.49 6.90 -7.14
N GLY A 34 -1.34 6.68 -7.77
CA GLY A 34 -0.93 7.44 -8.95
C GLY A 34 -0.42 8.85 -8.65
N LYS A 35 -0.43 9.30 -7.38
CA LYS A 35 0.25 10.54 -6.95
C LYS A 35 1.67 10.24 -6.47
N THR A 36 2.47 11.29 -6.28
CA THR A 36 3.82 11.19 -5.73
C THR A 36 3.81 11.53 -4.24
N ALA A 37 4.21 10.58 -3.40
CA ALA A 37 4.40 10.79 -1.96
C ALA A 37 5.86 11.16 -1.65
N ARG A 38 6.07 12.15 -0.78
CA ARG A 38 7.40 12.46 -0.25
C ARG A 38 7.69 11.64 0.99
N CYS A 39 8.80 10.93 0.98
CA CYS A 39 9.22 10.10 2.11
C CYS A 39 9.54 10.97 3.33
N LYS A 40 8.91 10.75 4.48
CA LYS A 40 9.28 11.48 5.71
C LYS A 40 10.65 11.09 6.28
N ARG A 41 11.18 9.92 5.89
CA ARG A 41 12.48 9.43 6.34
C ARG A 41 13.66 9.94 5.51
N CYS A 42 13.63 9.75 4.21
CA CYS A 42 14.72 10.17 3.31
C CYS A 42 14.37 11.38 2.44
N GLN A 43 13.12 11.86 2.47
CA GLN A 43 12.63 12.97 1.64
C GLN A 43 12.69 12.74 0.12
N ALA A 44 12.94 11.51 -0.30
CA ALA A 44 12.77 11.10 -1.68
C ALA A 44 11.31 11.20 -2.14
N LEU A 45 11.13 11.56 -3.41
CA LEU A 45 9.86 11.49 -4.12
C LEU A 45 9.60 10.04 -4.52
N MET A 46 8.55 9.45 -3.97
CA MET A 46 8.14 8.08 -4.22
C MET A 46 6.83 8.10 -5.01
N PRO A 47 6.79 7.52 -6.22
CA PRO A 47 5.52 7.33 -6.89
C PRO A 47 4.70 6.34 -6.06
N ILE A 48 3.47 6.71 -5.69
CA ILE A 48 2.54 5.76 -5.10
C ILE A 48 2.09 4.85 -6.24
N PRO A 49 2.45 3.56 -6.22
CA PRO A 49 1.99 2.65 -7.26
C PRO A 49 0.46 2.65 -7.27
N GLY A 50 -0.13 2.83 -8.45
CA GLY A 50 -1.56 2.61 -8.66
C GLY A 50 -1.94 1.30 -7.99
N GLY A 51 -2.87 1.32 -7.04
CA GLY A 51 -3.17 0.15 -6.21
C GLY A 51 -3.37 -1.10 -7.09
N PRO A 52 -2.92 -2.28 -6.64
CA PRO A 52 -3.08 -3.48 -7.44
C PRO A 52 -4.56 -3.70 -7.78
N PRO A 53 -4.88 -4.23 -8.97
CA PRO A 53 -6.24 -4.68 -9.24
C PRO A 53 -6.53 -5.80 -8.24
N GLN A 54 -7.39 -5.49 -7.27
CA GLN A 54 -7.92 -6.48 -6.32
C GLN A 54 -8.68 -7.53 -7.14
N ARG A 55 -8.06 -8.71 -7.30
CA ARG A 55 -8.57 -9.87 -8.04
C ARG A 55 -9.09 -10.92 -7.07
#